data_AF-R7L8Y6-F1
#
_entry.id   AF-R7L8Y6-F1
#
_cell.length_a   1.000
_cell.length_b   1.000
_cell.length_c   1.000
_cell.angle_alpha   90.00
_cell.angle_beta   90.00
_cell.angle_gamma   90.00
#
_symmetry.space_group_name_H-M   'P 1'
#
loop_
_entity.id
_entity.type
_entity.pdbx_description
1 polymer ?
#
loop_
_entity_poly.entity_id
_entity_poly.type
_entity_poly.pdbx_seq_one_letter_code
_entity_poly.pdbx_strand_id
1 'polypeptide(L)'
;MKNRFIYFAPIFSACAFCLDLNAASIVSQSGDWSSGSTWSDGVVPETSSANPLDSLSFATSGLTLRVDGSSYYVSLIELGDNAESTIDIAENQTFYIRNLVGDNPFITSNSKDNILNINGAGKLAVQSPNGQIQLRGGILNLNAESSFQSIYAVASSAATAGTINFNKDSNNTGQFSIGTNYTLNVASGVSVSTTRALNVWGWNSFLNIAEGAKVSANGGVCLASGSIAGEVISTGAMGYDTTQYGLSFGDSASHVITLEATASIKQSYVASQNQVRLRGQVTSYAREGMIALDSVLYLCNSSSLTLNSSGAFLTRNGDSLAASQGESAFYIVNYASSTSNGKMFSASNATISLGADNDFGSLVFYDGSILNFETNGHKSVIGSIDLYADGANYEIDIKNLTDFTVKLMSLDNVKYYTDEEGYLVAENIYVLDSDEFKTFAYLIQDTANGGYWINAAVPEPCAYAALLGAMALGFAAWRRRRVA
;
A
#
# COMPACT_ATOMS: atom_id res chain seq x y z
N MET A 1 -31.25 53.65 75.74
CA MET A 1 -30.57 54.34 74.63
C MET A 1 -29.98 53.30 73.70
N LYS A 2 -30.38 53.34 72.42
CA LYS A 2 -29.65 53.00 71.16
C LYS A 2 -28.70 51.78 71.18
N ASN A 3 -28.67 50.86 70.21
CA ASN A 3 -29.27 50.77 68.88
C ASN A 3 -29.13 49.32 68.37
N ARG A 4 -30.05 48.95 67.48
CA ARG A 4 -30.10 47.76 66.62
C ARG A 4 -28.95 47.72 65.60
N PHE A 5 -28.54 46.51 65.19
CA PHE A 5 -28.49 46.13 63.77
C PHE A 5 -28.72 44.62 63.61
N ILE A 6 -29.60 44.30 62.67
CA ILE A 6 -30.01 42.97 62.21
C ILE A 6 -29.19 42.69 60.95
N TYR A 7 -28.69 41.46 60.78
CA TYR A 7 -28.52 40.87 59.45
C TYR A 7 -29.12 39.47 59.42
N PHE A 8 -30.04 39.31 58.47
CA PHE A 8 -30.73 38.10 58.06
C PHE A 8 -29.74 37.08 57.47
N ALA A 9 -29.89 35.81 57.81
CA ALA A 9 -29.45 34.70 56.98
C ALA A 9 -30.66 34.20 56.19
N PRO A 10 -30.77 34.42 54.86
CA PRO A 10 -31.73 33.72 54.05
C PRO A 10 -31.17 32.34 53.68
N ILE A 11 -31.97 31.35 54.01
CA ILE A 11 -31.98 29.99 53.48
C ILE A 11 -31.86 30.06 51.95
N PHE A 12 -30.73 29.61 51.40
CA PHE A 12 -30.66 29.19 50.00
C PHE A 12 -30.85 27.68 49.95
N SER A 13 -32.07 27.28 49.59
CA SER A 13 -32.34 25.99 48.99
C SER A 13 -31.65 25.96 47.64
N ALA A 14 -30.40 25.47 47.60
CA ALA A 14 -29.78 25.06 46.36
C ALA A 14 -30.29 23.64 46.08
N CYS A 15 -31.29 23.56 45.21
CA CYS A 15 -31.56 22.32 44.48
C CYS A 15 -30.22 21.90 43.86
N ALA A 16 -29.67 20.78 44.31
CA ALA A 16 -28.63 20.10 43.59
C ALA A 16 -29.22 19.69 42.24
N PHE A 17 -29.04 20.53 41.22
CA PHE A 17 -29.00 20.05 39.85
C PHE A 17 -27.78 19.15 39.80
N CYS A 18 -28.01 17.87 40.06
CA CYS A 18 -27.12 16.79 39.70
C CYS A 18 -27.04 16.82 38.17
N LEU A 19 -26.08 17.59 37.65
CA LEU A 19 -25.50 17.32 36.35
C LEU A 19 -24.57 16.12 36.57
N ASP A 20 -25.15 14.92 36.68
CA ASP A 20 -24.39 13.71 36.40
C ASP A 20 -24.04 13.77 34.91
N LEU A 21 -22.90 14.40 34.62
CA LEU A 21 -22.18 14.20 33.38
C LEU A 21 -21.92 12.69 33.30
N ASN A 22 -22.47 12.03 32.27
CA ASN A 22 -22.44 10.58 32.08
C ASN A 22 -21.05 9.98 32.36
N ALA A 23 -20.85 9.50 33.58
CA ALA A 23 -19.61 8.90 34.06
C ALA A 23 -19.30 7.60 33.31
N ALA A 24 -18.03 7.20 33.30
CA ALA A 24 -17.57 5.90 32.79
C ALA A 24 -18.50 4.75 33.20
N SER A 25 -19.02 4.00 32.22
CA SER A 25 -19.88 2.83 32.48
C SER A 25 -19.14 1.53 32.21
N ILE A 26 -19.42 0.53 33.05
CA ILE A 26 -18.76 -0.78 33.01
C ILE A 26 -19.82 -1.86 32.78
N VAL A 27 -19.65 -2.63 31.70
CA VAL A 27 -20.43 -3.83 31.43
C VAL A 27 -19.96 -4.91 32.42
N SER A 28 -20.83 -5.31 33.34
CA SER A 28 -20.50 -6.27 34.41
C SER A 28 -20.94 -7.69 34.06
N GLN A 29 -21.92 -7.84 33.18
CA GLN A 29 -22.40 -9.11 32.65
C GLN A 29 -22.91 -8.94 31.22
N SER A 30 -22.94 -10.04 30.46
CA SER A 30 -23.47 -10.03 29.10
C SER A 30 -24.97 -9.75 29.11
N GLY A 31 -25.44 -8.89 28.22
CA GLY A 31 -26.84 -8.50 28.15
C GLY A 31 -27.11 -7.33 27.22
N ASP A 32 -28.37 -6.94 27.14
CA ASP A 32 -28.83 -5.79 26.35
C ASP A 32 -28.43 -4.47 27.02
N TRP A 33 -28.13 -3.45 26.21
CA TRP A 33 -27.86 -2.10 26.68
C TRP A 33 -29.03 -1.58 27.52
N SER A 34 -30.27 -1.83 27.09
CA SER A 34 -31.48 -1.39 27.79
C SER A 34 -31.73 -2.07 29.15
N SER A 35 -30.95 -3.10 29.51
CA SER A 35 -31.12 -3.85 30.76
C SER A 35 -30.21 -3.31 31.85
N GLY A 36 -30.81 -2.85 32.96
CA GLY A 36 -30.05 -2.38 34.13
C GLY A 36 -29.09 -3.43 34.68
N SER A 37 -29.42 -4.72 34.52
CA SER A 37 -28.57 -5.82 34.98
C SER A 37 -27.23 -5.91 34.23
N THR A 38 -27.13 -5.41 33.00
CA THR A 38 -25.90 -5.40 32.19
C THR A 38 -24.80 -4.51 32.79
N TRP A 39 -25.19 -3.50 33.57
CA TRP A 39 -24.33 -2.42 34.06
C TRP A 39 -23.91 -2.65 35.50
N SER A 40 -22.66 -2.28 35.85
CA SER A 40 -22.09 -2.53 37.18
C SER A 40 -22.81 -1.85 38.35
N ASP A 41 -23.44 -0.71 38.10
CA ASP A 41 -24.20 0.06 39.08
C ASP A 41 -25.72 -0.21 39.03
N GLY A 42 -26.16 -1.08 38.11
CA GLY A 42 -27.57 -1.38 37.89
C GLY A 42 -28.33 -0.32 37.10
N VAL A 43 -27.67 0.75 36.64
CA VAL A 43 -28.30 1.89 35.97
C VAL A 43 -28.01 1.84 34.47
N VAL A 44 -29.06 1.96 33.66
CA VAL A 44 -28.92 2.02 32.20
C VAL A 44 -28.40 3.40 31.79
N PRO A 45 -27.27 3.51 31.07
CA PRO A 45 -26.76 4.79 30.61
C PRO A 45 -27.72 5.45 29.61
N GLU A 46 -28.19 6.64 29.95
CA GLU A 46 -28.96 7.50 29.05
C GLU A 46 -28.01 8.30 28.17
N THR A 47 -27.97 8.00 26.88
CA THR A 47 -27.03 8.64 25.95
C THR A 47 -27.76 9.30 24.78
N SER A 48 -27.12 10.29 24.19
CA SER A 48 -27.62 10.97 23.00
C SER A 48 -26.45 11.54 22.19
N SER A 49 -26.71 12.03 20.98
CA SER A 49 -25.67 12.69 20.19
C SER A 49 -25.08 13.94 20.85
N ALA A 50 -25.83 14.60 21.74
CA ALA A 50 -25.37 15.76 22.49
C ALA A 50 -24.62 15.37 23.77
N ASN A 51 -25.01 14.24 24.37
CA ASN A 51 -24.47 13.71 25.62
C ASN A 51 -24.10 12.23 25.44
N PRO A 52 -23.00 11.93 24.72
CA PRO A 52 -22.47 10.57 24.68
C PRO A 52 -22.01 10.14 26.08
N LEU A 53 -21.96 8.83 26.32
CA LEU A 53 -21.28 8.25 27.48
C LEU A 53 -19.78 8.53 27.40
N ASP A 54 -19.14 9.03 28.46
CA ASP A 54 -17.73 9.42 28.43
C ASP A 54 -16.80 8.24 28.10
N SER A 55 -16.99 7.10 28.75
CA SER A 55 -16.28 5.87 28.40
C SER A 55 -17.11 4.61 28.66
N LEU A 56 -16.91 3.61 27.80
CA LEU A 56 -17.46 2.26 27.91
C LEU A 56 -16.31 1.28 28.13
N SER A 57 -16.42 0.46 29.16
CA SER A 57 -15.46 -0.61 29.45
C SER A 57 -16.18 -1.91 29.85
N PHE A 58 -15.41 -2.99 29.96
CA PHE A 58 -15.90 -4.30 30.36
C PHE A 58 -15.25 -4.69 31.68
N ALA A 59 -15.99 -5.34 32.58
CA ALA A 59 -15.45 -5.73 33.88
C ALA A 59 -14.51 -6.95 33.80
N THR A 60 -14.78 -7.85 32.86
CA THR A 60 -14.03 -9.10 32.65
C THR A 60 -14.04 -9.50 31.17
N SER A 61 -13.19 -10.47 30.81
CA SER A 61 -13.15 -11.07 29.47
C SER A 61 -14.40 -11.90 29.15
N GLY A 62 -14.75 -11.99 27.87
CA GLY A 62 -15.84 -12.83 27.33
C GLY A 62 -17.23 -12.20 27.42
N LEU A 63 -17.33 -10.94 27.84
CA LEU A 63 -18.59 -10.23 27.95
C LEU A 63 -19.10 -9.74 26.59
N THR A 64 -20.41 -9.79 26.41
CA THR A 64 -21.11 -9.28 25.21
C THR A 64 -22.14 -8.23 25.61
N LEU A 65 -21.96 -7.01 25.13
CA LEU A 65 -22.95 -5.95 25.20
C LEU A 65 -23.78 -5.96 23.91
N ARG A 66 -25.07 -6.24 24.02
CA ARG A 66 -25.99 -6.18 22.88
C ARG A 66 -26.59 -4.79 22.75
N VAL A 67 -26.38 -4.14 21.60
CA VAL A 67 -26.95 -2.84 21.25
C VAL A 67 -28.31 -3.08 20.61
N ASP A 68 -29.36 -3.01 21.43
CA ASP A 68 -30.75 -3.28 21.07
C ASP A 68 -31.56 -2.03 20.67
N GLY A 69 -30.90 -0.88 20.56
CA GLY A 69 -31.49 0.42 20.20
C GLY A 69 -30.54 1.32 19.39
N SER A 70 -31.09 2.36 18.75
CA SER A 70 -30.37 3.22 17.79
C SER A 70 -29.86 4.56 18.37
N SER A 71 -30.02 4.78 19.68
CA SER A 71 -29.66 6.04 20.35
C SER A 71 -28.52 5.86 21.35
N TYR A 72 -27.65 4.87 21.13
CA TYR A 72 -26.54 4.59 22.03
C TYR A 72 -25.25 5.21 21.52
N TYR A 73 -24.74 6.17 22.31
CA TYR A 73 -23.58 6.99 21.98
C TYR A 73 -22.52 6.87 23.06
N VAL A 74 -21.29 6.58 22.66
CA VAL A 74 -20.10 6.62 23.53
C VAL A 74 -19.05 7.55 22.96
N SER A 75 -18.19 8.12 23.80
CA SER A 75 -17.03 8.93 23.36
C SER A 75 -15.78 8.07 23.22
N LEU A 76 -15.64 7.05 24.07
CA LEU A 76 -14.47 6.19 24.16
C LEU A 76 -14.88 4.75 24.52
N ILE A 77 -14.28 3.77 23.86
CA ILE A 77 -14.24 2.38 24.33
C ILE A 77 -12.85 2.12 24.90
N GLU A 78 -12.80 1.70 26.16
CA GLU A 78 -11.56 1.41 26.86
C GLU A 78 -11.47 -0.08 27.20
N LEU A 79 -10.55 -0.78 26.53
CA LEU A 79 -10.19 -2.15 26.85
C LEU A 79 -9.13 -2.13 27.94
N GLY A 80 -9.56 -2.37 29.18
CA GLY A 80 -8.68 -2.66 30.32
C GLY A 80 -8.01 -4.03 30.18
N ASP A 81 -7.68 -4.70 31.29
CA ASP A 81 -7.01 -6.03 31.30
C ASP A 81 -7.91 -7.21 30.85
N ASN A 82 -8.87 -6.95 29.96
CA ASN A 82 -9.86 -7.91 29.49
C ASN A 82 -9.47 -8.43 28.11
N ALA A 83 -9.06 -9.69 28.06
CA ALA A 83 -8.54 -10.30 26.84
C ALA A 83 -9.55 -10.31 25.66
N GLU A 84 -10.86 -10.38 25.91
CA GLU A 84 -11.85 -10.36 24.84
C GLU A 84 -13.14 -9.66 25.27
N SER A 85 -13.69 -8.79 24.43
CA SER A 85 -14.97 -8.11 24.66
C SER A 85 -15.73 -7.97 23.35
N THR A 86 -17.06 -8.09 23.42
CA THR A 86 -17.92 -8.04 22.24
C THR A 86 -18.99 -6.97 22.39
N ILE A 87 -19.20 -6.19 21.34
CA ILE A 87 -20.38 -5.35 21.15
C ILE A 87 -21.17 -5.95 19.98
N ASP A 88 -22.35 -6.48 20.24
CA ASP A 88 -23.23 -7.11 19.24
C ASP A 88 -24.36 -6.16 18.86
N ILE A 89 -24.34 -5.63 17.64
CA ILE A 89 -25.26 -4.61 17.18
C ILE A 89 -26.47 -5.28 16.53
N ALA A 90 -27.65 -5.14 17.15
CA ALA A 90 -28.86 -5.75 16.64
C ALA A 90 -29.24 -5.20 15.25
N GLU A 91 -30.00 -5.99 14.50
CA GLU A 91 -30.46 -5.64 13.16
C GLU A 91 -31.20 -4.29 13.16
N ASN A 92 -30.95 -3.47 12.13
CA ASN A 92 -31.49 -2.12 11.98
C ASN A 92 -31.09 -1.14 13.11
N GLN A 93 -30.15 -1.50 13.98
CA GLN A 93 -29.60 -0.59 14.99
C GLN A 93 -28.26 -0.01 14.53
N THR A 94 -27.93 1.16 15.07
CA THR A 94 -26.61 1.77 14.91
C THR A 94 -26.04 2.09 16.27
N PHE A 95 -24.82 1.60 16.53
CA PHE A 95 -24.03 2.00 17.68
C PHE A 95 -23.11 3.15 17.29
N TYR A 96 -23.15 4.24 18.06
CA TYR A 96 -22.39 5.44 17.74
C TYR A 96 -21.21 5.63 18.67
N ILE A 97 -20.05 5.90 18.08
CA ILE A 97 -18.92 6.49 18.80
C ILE A 97 -18.81 7.94 18.34
N ARG A 98 -19.00 8.90 19.24
CA ARG A 98 -18.98 10.33 18.93
C ARG A 98 -18.01 11.03 19.86
N ASN A 99 -16.83 11.34 19.34
CA ASN A 99 -15.83 12.12 20.04
C ASN A 99 -15.70 13.50 19.37
N LEU A 100 -16.21 14.52 20.06
CA LEU A 100 -16.26 15.91 19.58
C LEU A 100 -14.98 16.71 19.90
N VAL A 101 -14.04 16.13 20.65
CA VAL A 101 -12.88 16.85 21.19
C VAL A 101 -11.59 16.33 20.55
N GLY A 102 -11.11 17.03 19.52
CA GLY A 102 -9.73 16.95 19.02
C GLY A 102 -9.26 15.55 18.60
N ASP A 103 -7.96 15.30 18.81
CA ASP A 103 -7.25 14.07 18.43
C ASP A 103 -7.35 12.97 19.49
N ASN A 104 -8.39 13.00 20.32
CA ASN A 104 -8.57 12.04 21.40
C ASN A 104 -8.84 10.64 20.84
N PRO A 105 -8.34 9.58 21.51
CA PRO A 105 -8.68 8.24 21.11
C PRO A 105 -10.16 7.95 21.36
N PHE A 106 -10.74 7.13 20.50
CA PHE A 106 -12.11 6.65 20.65
C PHE A 106 -12.18 5.13 20.87
N ILE A 107 -11.08 4.42 20.61
CA ILE A 107 -10.83 3.06 21.08
C ILE A 107 -9.41 3.03 21.66
N THR A 108 -9.29 2.59 22.90
CA THR A 108 -8.01 2.34 23.57
C THR A 108 -7.94 0.90 24.07
N SER A 109 -6.72 0.37 24.08
CA SER A 109 -6.39 -0.88 24.74
C SER A 109 -5.11 -0.71 25.55
N ASN A 110 -5.04 -1.35 26.71
CA ASN A 110 -3.86 -1.34 27.58
C ASN A 110 -2.94 -2.56 27.38
N SER A 111 -3.37 -3.59 26.65
CA SER A 111 -2.66 -4.86 26.49
C SER A 111 -2.69 -5.38 25.04
N LYS A 112 -1.66 -6.17 24.71
CA LYS A 112 -1.55 -6.86 23.41
C LYS A 112 -2.55 -8.01 23.23
N ASP A 113 -3.05 -8.54 24.35
CA ASP A 113 -3.92 -9.72 24.35
C ASP A 113 -5.40 -9.32 24.26
N ASN A 114 -5.71 -8.02 24.27
CA ASN A 114 -7.07 -7.50 24.22
C ASN A 114 -7.65 -7.59 22.80
N ILE A 115 -8.86 -8.10 22.71
CA ILE A 115 -9.63 -8.24 21.48
C ILE A 115 -10.97 -7.54 21.66
N LEU A 116 -11.31 -6.61 20.77
CA LEU A 116 -12.63 -6.02 20.66
C LEU A 116 -13.31 -6.53 19.39
N ASN A 117 -14.42 -7.23 19.56
CA ASN A 117 -15.28 -7.68 18.48
C ASN A 117 -16.49 -6.75 18.35
N ILE A 118 -16.64 -6.13 17.19
CA ILE A 118 -17.86 -5.40 16.82
C ILE A 118 -18.66 -6.32 15.88
N ASN A 119 -19.70 -6.95 16.42
CA ASN A 119 -20.51 -7.97 15.78
C ASN A 119 -21.92 -7.46 15.46
N GLY A 120 -22.69 -8.33 14.81
CA GLY A 120 -24.13 -8.15 14.63
C GLY A 120 -24.52 -7.73 13.22
N ALA A 121 -25.83 -7.65 13.00
CA ALA A 121 -26.44 -7.27 11.73
C ALA A 121 -26.71 -5.76 11.61
N GLY A 122 -26.49 -5.00 12.69
CA GLY A 122 -26.54 -3.54 12.66
C GLY A 122 -25.22 -2.91 12.20
N LYS A 123 -25.03 -1.63 12.54
CA LYS A 123 -23.93 -0.81 12.06
C LYS A 123 -23.16 -0.10 13.18
N LEU A 124 -21.83 -0.05 13.06
CA LEU A 124 -20.99 0.87 13.84
C LEU A 124 -20.81 2.21 13.08
N ALA A 125 -21.09 3.33 13.74
CA ALA A 125 -20.86 4.66 13.18
C ALA A 125 -19.95 5.50 14.07
N VAL A 126 -18.74 5.78 13.59
CA VAL A 126 -17.75 6.61 14.29
C VAL A 126 -17.74 8.03 13.73
N GLN A 127 -18.27 8.95 14.52
CA GLN A 127 -18.37 10.39 14.26
C GLN A 127 -17.26 11.12 15.00
N SER A 128 -16.02 10.93 14.55
CA SER A 128 -14.84 11.61 15.08
C SER A 128 -13.92 12.06 13.94
N PRO A 129 -13.85 13.37 13.62
CA PRO A 129 -13.12 13.85 12.45
C PRO A 129 -11.61 13.62 12.51
N ASN A 130 -11.04 13.61 13.71
CA ASN A 130 -9.61 13.37 13.98
C ASN A 130 -9.38 12.27 15.03
N GLY A 131 -10.37 11.41 15.24
CA GLY A 131 -10.32 10.41 16.31
C GLY A 131 -9.22 9.38 16.10
N GLN A 132 -8.61 8.96 17.21
CA GLN A 132 -7.54 7.96 17.19
C GLN A 132 -7.99 6.56 17.63
N ILE A 133 -7.34 5.55 17.08
CA ILE A 133 -7.35 4.17 17.59
C ILE A 133 -5.98 3.89 18.22
N GLN A 134 -5.96 3.40 19.46
CA GLN A 134 -4.74 3.09 20.20
C GLN A 134 -4.81 1.68 20.80
N LEU A 135 -4.33 0.66 20.06
CA LEU A 135 -4.54 -0.74 20.45
C LEU A 135 -3.45 -1.35 21.34
N ARG A 136 -2.26 -0.74 21.45
CA ARG A 136 -1.11 -1.27 22.24
C ARG A 136 -0.86 -2.79 22.06
N GLY A 137 -1.10 -3.31 20.86
CA GLY A 137 -0.87 -4.70 20.47
C GLY A 137 -2.15 -5.50 20.28
N GLY A 138 -3.26 -5.00 20.82
CA GLY A 138 -4.57 -5.63 20.74
C GLY A 138 -5.16 -5.64 19.32
N ILE A 139 -6.33 -6.25 19.23
CA ILE A 139 -7.02 -6.54 17.97
C ILE A 139 -8.42 -5.90 17.98
N LEU A 140 -8.73 -5.18 16.91
CA LEU A 140 -10.08 -4.69 16.61
C LEU A 140 -10.65 -5.49 15.44
N ASN A 141 -11.73 -6.25 15.68
CA ASN A 141 -12.46 -6.97 14.66
C ASN A 141 -13.77 -6.23 14.33
N LEU A 142 -13.91 -5.79 13.08
CA LEU A 142 -15.12 -5.17 12.54
C LEU A 142 -15.90 -6.23 11.75
N ASN A 143 -16.74 -6.99 12.47
CA ASN A 143 -17.59 -8.07 11.95
C ASN A 143 -19.03 -7.60 11.63
N ALA A 144 -19.32 -6.31 11.85
CA ALA A 144 -20.53 -5.62 11.44
C ALA A 144 -20.16 -4.51 10.44
N GLU A 145 -21.14 -4.02 9.66
CA GLU A 145 -20.92 -2.87 8.79
C GLU A 145 -20.43 -1.67 9.60
N SER A 146 -19.51 -0.89 9.02
CA SER A 146 -18.96 0.28 9.70
C SER A 146 -18.90 1.54 8.85
N SER A 147 -18.86 2.69 9.49
CA SER A 147 -18.52 3.96 8.84
C SER A 147 -17.75 4.84 9.78
N PHE A 148 -16.62 5.37 9.30
CA PHE A 148 -15.76 6.26 10.04
C PHE A 148 -15.67 7.62 9.36
N GLN A 149 -15.73 8.68 10.16
CA GLN A 149 -15.42 10.02 9.67
C GLN A 149 -13.93 10.15 9.35
N SER A 150 -13.04 9.62 10.19
CA SER A 150 -11.62 9.37 9.89
C SER A 150 -11.10 8.25 10.79
N ILE A 151 -9.97 7.65 10.44
CA ILE A 151 -9.23 6.72 11.31
C ILE A 151 -7.77 7.16 11.35
N TYR A 152 -7.29 7.48 12.55
CA TYR A 152 -5.86 7.67 12.82
C TYR A 152 -5.39 6.60 13.80
N ALA A 153 -4.60 5.65 13.32
CA ALA A 153 -3.99 4.64 14.17
C ALA A 153 -2.48 4.85 14.12
N VAL A 154 -1.97 5.78 14.92
CA VAL A 154 -0.54 6.12 14.95
C VAL A 154 0.04 5.68 16.29
N ALA A 155 1.18 4.99 16.26
CA ALA A 155 1.86 4.59 17.48
C ALA A 155 2.27 5.83 18.29
N SER A 156 1.80 5.94 19.54
CA SER A 156 2.39 6.85 20.52
C SER A 156 3.66 6.20 21.09
N SER A 157 4.56 7.00 21.67
CA SER A 157 5.80 6.52 22.30
C SER A 157 5.59 5.47 23.40
N ALA A 158 4.35 5.22 23.83
CA ALA A 158 3.95 4.25 24.84
C ALA A 158 3.17 3.02 24.29
N ALA A 159 3.01 2.87 22.97
CA ALA A 159 2.17 1.83 22.36
C ALA A 159 2.94 0.96 21.34
N THR A 160 3.13 -0.33 21.65
CA THR A 160 3.50 -1.37 20.67
C THR A 160 2.27 -1.65 19.81
N ALA A 161 2.17 -1.23 18.56
CA ALA A 161 0.88 -1.15 17.86
C ALA A 161 0.20 -2.49 17.53
N GLY A 162 -1.06 -2.42 17.06
CA GLY A 162 -2.00 -3.55 17.02
C GLY A 162 -2.58 -3.88 15.63
N THR A 163 -3.69 -4.61 15.62
CA THR A 163 -4.31 -5.14 14.39
C THR A 163 -5.75 -4.63 14.23
N ILE A 164 -6.11 -4.20 13.03
CA ILE A 164 -7.48 -3.83 12.64
C ILE A 164 -7.92 -4.76 11.51
N ASN A 165 -9.04 -5.46 11.71
CA ASN A 165 -9.60 -6.40 10.76
C ASN A 165 -10.97 -5.91 10.27
N PHE A 166 -11.10 -5.66 8.97
CA PHE A 166 -12.38 -5.43 8.31
C PHE A 166 -12.93 -6.76 7.78
N ASN A 167 -13.95 -7.29 8.46
CA ASN A 167 -14.65 -8.53 8.07
C ASN A 167 -16.05 -8.25 7.47
N LYS A 168 -16.45 -6.97 7.43
CA LYS A 168 -17.64 -6.42 6.76
C LYS A 168 -17.33 -5.08 6.14
N ASP A 169 -18.23 -4.64 5.27
CA ASP A 169 -18.08 -3.41 4.49
C ASP A 169 -17.92 -2.18 5.38
N SER A 170 -17.05 -1.26 4.95
CA SER A 170 -16.85 0.02 5.61
C SER A 170 -16.87 1.17 4.62
N ASN A 171 -17.77 2.13 4.85
CA ASN A 171 -17.95 3.31 3.99
C ASN A 171 -17.57 4.58 4.76
N ASN A 172 -16.48 5.23 4.35
CA ASN A 172 -15.81 6.24 5.16
C ASN A 172 -15.71 7.58 4.43
N THR A 173 -15.78 8.68 5.18
CA THR A 173 -15.86 10.05 4.62
C THR A 173 -14.60 10.88 4.83
N GLY A 174 -13.60 10.34 5.50
CA GLY A 174 -12.34 11.03 5.74
C GLY A 174 -11.15 10.11 5.84
N GLN A 175 -10.03 10.63 6.34
CA GLN A 175 -8.72 10.05 6.07
C GLN A 175 -8.49 8.78 6.88
N PHE A 176 -7.85 7.80 6.25
CA PHE A 176 -7.29 6.63 6.90
C PHE A 176 -5.78 6.81 6.96
N SER A 177 -5.23 6.89 8.16
CA SER A 177 -3.80 7.00 8.40
C SER A 177 -3.40 6.01 9.48
N ILE A 178 -2.84 4.89 9.04
CA ILE A 178 -2.44 3.75 9.86
C ILE A 178 -0.92 3.71 9.83
N GLY A 179 -0.31 4.08 10.95
CA GLY A 179 1.13 4.27 11.06
C GLY A 179 1.87 3.03 11.52
N THR A 180 3.12 3.27 11.94
CA THR A 180 4.07 2.31 12.48
C THR A 180 3.46 1.20 13.35
N ASN A 181 3.96 -0.03 13.15
CA ASN A 181 3.62 -1.26 13.90
C ASN A 181 2.15 -1.75 13.75
N TYR A 182 1.30 -1.11 12.95
CA TYR A 182 -0.08 -1.57 12.76
C TYR A 182 -0.21 -2.55 11.61
N THR A 183 -1.08 -3.56 11.79
CA THR A 183 -1.55 -4.42 10.69
C THR A 183 -2.99 -4.08 10.36
N LEU A 184 -3.28 -3.84 9.08
CA LEU A 184 -4.62 -3.66 8.55
C LEU A 184 -4.94 -4.83 7.62
N ASN A 185 -6.02 -5.56 7.92
CA ASN A 185 -6.51 -6.67 7.10
C ASN A 185 -7.90 -6.36 6.55
N VAL A 186 -8.12 -6.66 5.27
CA VAL A 186 -9.42 -6.60 4.61
C VAL A 186 -9.78 -7.99 4.09
N ALA A 187 -10.84 -8.58 4.63
CA ALA A 187 -11.24 -9.95 4.36
C ALA A 187 -11.90 -10.13 2.97
N SER A 188 -11.95 -11.37 2.50
CA SER A 188 -12.57 -11.72 1.22
C SER A 188 -14.02 -11.27 1.13
N GLY A 189 -14.40 -10.68 0.00
CA GLY A 189 -15.76 -10.18 -0.24
C GLY A 189 -16.12 -8.89 0.50
N VAL A 190 -15.15 -8.26 1.18
CA VAL A 190 -15.34 -6.99 1.90
C VAL A 190 -14.93 -5.80 1.05
N SER A 191 -15.73 -4.74 1.09
CA SER A 191 -15.41 -3.43 0.51
C SER A 191 -15.11 -2.39 1.58
N VAL A 192 -13.89 -1.83 1.55
CA VAL A 192 -13.50 -0.68 2.38
C VAL A 192 -13.26 0.52 1.48
N SER A 193 -14.08 1.56 1.64
CA SER A 193 -13.97 2.78 0.85
C SER A 193 -13.71 4.00 1.73
N THR A 194 -12.89 4.93 1.25
CA THR A 194 -12.78 6.27 1.84
C THR A 194 -12.88 7.33 0.76
N THR A 195 -13.55 8.45 1.06
CA THR A 195 -13.51 9.59 0.17
C THR A 195 -12.16 10.29 0.19
N ARG A 196 -11.32 10.19 1.24
CA ARG A 196 -10.00 10.86 1.30
C ARG A 196 -8.86 9.86 1.07
N ALA A 197 -7.67 10.14 1.58
CA ALA A 197 -6.51 9.26 1.43
C ALA A 197 -6.62 8.01 2.33
N LEU A 198 -6.02 6.91 1.88
CA LEU A 198 -5.79 5.70 2.66
C LEU A 198 -4.30 5.41 2.70
N ASN A 199 -3.69 5.70 3.84
CA ASN A 199 -2.26 5.57 4.04
C ASN A 199 -1.99 4.52 5.10
N VAL A 200 -1.38 3.41 4.71
CA VAL A 200 -0.68 2.51 5.63
C VAL A 200 0.82 2.77 5.46
N TRP A 201 1.49 3.17 6.53
CA TRP A 201 2.84 3.75 6.46
C TRP A 201 3.65 3.52 7.74
N GLY A 202 4.94 3.81 7.67
CA GLY A 202 5.86 3.64 8.79
C GLY A 202 6.37 2.21 8.95
N TRP A 203 7.44 2.07 9.72
CA TRP A 203 8.14 0.79 9.89
C TRP A 203 7.24 -0.27 10.54
N ASN A 204 7.44 -1.53 10.12
CA ASN A 204 6.69 -2.69 10.61
C ASN A 204 5.15 -2.52 10.53
N SER A 205 4.68 -1.76 9.54
CA SER A 205 3.26 -1.66 9.21
C SER A 205 2.91 -2.62 8.08
N PHE A 206 1.69 -3.17 8.13
CA PHE A 206 1.23 -4.14 7.14
C PHE A 206 -0.17 -3.81 6.60
N LEU A 207 -0.37 -3.98 5.30
CA LEU A 207 -1.65 -3.95 4.63
C LEU A 207 -1.86 -5.27 3.89
N ASN A 208 -2.88 -6.03 4.30
CA ASN A 208 -3.26 -7.27 3.64
C ASN A 208 -4.67 -7.14 3.08
N ILE A 209 -4.82 -7.41 1.78
CA ILE A 209 -6.10 -7.34 1.08
C ILE A 209 -6.36 -8.71 0.46
N ALA A 210 -7.32 -9.45 1.01
CA ALA A 210 -7.64 -10.78 0.55
C ALA A 210 -8.21 -10.81 -0.88
N GLU A 211 -8.17 -11.97 -1.53
CA GLU A 211 -8.83 -12.19 -2.82
C GLU A 211 -10.33 -11.85 -2.70
N GLY A 212 -10.87 -11.18 -3.72
CA GLY A 212 -12.27 -10.73 -3.75
C GLY A 212 -12.60 -9.56 -2.81
N ALA A 213 -11.64 -9.07 -2.03
CA ALA A 213 -11.78 -7.82 -1.29
C ALA A 213 -11.57 -6.60 -2.20
N LYS A 214 -12.12 -5.46 -1.81
CA LYS A 214 -11.97 -4.19 -2.51
C LYS A 214 -11.61 -3.07 -1.55
N VAL A 215 -10.54 -2.34 -1.87
CA VAL A 215 -10.15 -1.12 -1.16
C VAL A 215 -10.16 0.04 -2.14
N SER A 216 -10.88 1.11 -1.84
CA SER A 216 -10.95 2.28 -2.71
C SER A 216 -10.78 3.59 -1.95
N ALA A 217 -9.98 4.51 -2.50
CA ALA A 217 -9.80 5.84 -1.96
C ALA A 217 -9.94 6.89 -3.07
N ASN A 218 -10.70 7.97 -2.83
CA ASN A 218 -10.67 9.08 -3.81
C ASN A 218 -9.38 9.92 -3.69
N GLY A 219 -8.70 9.84 -2.53
CA GLY A 219 -7.36 10.41 -2.32
C GLY A 219 -6.22 9.49 -2.73
N GLY A 220 -5.02 9.82 -2.24
CA GLY A 220 -3.84 8.97 -2.41
C GLY A 220 -3.94 7.66 -1.64
N VAL A 221 -3.27 6.62 -2.14
CA VAL A 221 -3.13 5.33 -1.45
C VAL A 221 -1.66 5.01 -1.19
N CYS A 222 -1.31 4.65 0.05
CA CYS A 222 0.01 4.09 0.38
C CYS A 222 -0.15 2.64 0.82
N LEU A 223 0.54 1.76 0.10
CA LEU A 223 0.64 0.35 0.40
C LEU A 223 1.91 0.17 1.26
N ALA A 224 1.75 -0.16 2.54
CA ALA A 224 2.85 -0.63 3.38
C ALA A 224 3.24 -2.06 3.00
N SER A 225 4.15 -2.69 3.76
CA SER A 225 4.45 -4.12 3.59
C SER A 225 3.19 -4.99 3.61
N GLY A 226 3.22 -6.17 3.04
CA GLY A 226 2.09 -7.12 3.09
C GLY A 226 1.75 -7.75 1.74
N SER A 227 0.58 -8.37 1.68
CA SER A 227 0.09 -9.11 0.51
C SER A 227 -1.24 -8.54 0.00
N ILE A 228 -1.28 -8.25 -1.30
CA ILE A 228 -2.44 -7.70 -1.99
C ILE A 228 -2.93 -8.75 -2.99
N ALA A 229 -4.06 -9.38 -2.73
CA ALA A 229 -4.75 -10.31 -3.61
C ALA A 229 -6.08 -9.77 -4.16
N GLY A 230 -6.65 -8.74 -3.54
CA GLY A 230 -7.89 -8.09 -3.97
C GLY A 230 -7.69 -6.90 -4.92
N GLU A 231 -8.74 -6.08 -5.03
CA GLU A 231 -8.75 -4.86 -5.85
C GLU A 231 -8.38 -3.63 -5.02
N VAL A 232 -7.46 -2.80 -5.53
CA VAL A 232 -7.17 -1.45 -5.03
C VAL A 232 -7.55 -0.42 -6.09
N ILE A 233 -8.36 0.57 -5.72
CA ILE A 233 -8.71 1.70 -6.58
C ILE A 233 -8.25 3.01 -5.94
N SER A 234 -7.46 3.78 -6.66
CA SER A 234 -7.08 5.14 -6.25
C SER A 234 -7.42 6.15 -7.34
N THR A 235 -8.20 7.18 -7.01
CA THR A 235 -8.38 8.30 -7.94
C THR A 235 -7.37 9.43 -7.71
N GLY A 236 -6.65 9.43 -6.58
CA GLY A 236 -5.62 10.43 -6.25
C GLY A 236 -6.06 11.90 -6.28
N ALA A 237 -7.37 12.18 -6.27
CA ALA A 237 -7.98 13.46 -6.64
C ALA A 237 -7.91 14.52 -5.53
N MET A 238 -7.72 14.13 -4.26
CA MET A 238 -7.73 15.08 -3.14
C MET A 238 -6.36 15.25 -2.48
N GLY A 239 -5.81 16.48 -2.60
CA GLY A 239 -4.50 16.92 -2.08
C GLY A 239 -4.56 17.64 -0.73
N TYR A 240 -5.42 17.24 0.20
CA TYR A 240 -5.54 17.87 1.53
C TYR A 240 -4.57 17.29 2.58
N ASP A 241 -3.58 16.50 2.18
CA ASP A 241 -2.56 15.97 3.09
C ASP A 241 -1.16 16.43 2.63
N THR A 242 -0.24 16.42 3.59
CA THR A 242 1.21 16.39 3.41
C THR A 242 1.68 15.24 2.50
N THR A 243 0.86 14.20 2.31
CA THR A 243 1.13 13.07 1.43
C THR A 243 0.63 13.36 0.00
N GLN A 244 1.55 13.64 -0.91
CA GLN A 244 1.25 14.05 -2.28
C GLN A 244 1.60 12.97 -3.31
N TYR A 245 0.94 11.83 -3.23
CA TYR A 245 1.04 10.78 -4.24
C TYR A 245 -0.35 10.30 -4.62
N GLY A 246 -0.51 9.86 -5.86
CA GLY A 246 -1.72 9.15 -6.28
C GLY A 246 -1.70 7.74 -5.70
N LEU A 247 -0.59 7.03 -5.91
CA LEU A 247 -0.34 5.71 -5.34
C LEU A 247 1.13 5.59 -4.96
N SER A 248 1.40 4.99 -3.80
CA SER A 248 2.74 4.70 -3.32
C SER A 248 2.86 3.22 -2.99
N PHE A 249 3.74 2.51 -3.70
CA PHE A 249 4.18 1.18 -3.29
C PHE A 249 5.31 1.35 -2.28
N GLY A 250 4.93 1.38 -0.99
CA GLY A 250 5.81 1.68 0.12
C GLY A 250 6.02 3.19 0.32
N ASP A 251 6.42 3.60 1.51
CA ASP A 251 6.90 4.95 1.82
C ASP A 251 8.45 4.99 1.96
N SER A 252 9.07 3.81 2.05
CA SER A 252 10.48 3.56 2.30
C SER A 252 10.95 2.27 1.62
N ALA A 253 12.26 2.15 1.39
CA ALA A 253 12.89 0.99 0.75
C ALA A 253 12.82 -0.31 1.56
N SER A 254 12.46 -0.25 2.85
CA SER A 254 12.31 -1.45 3.69
C SER A 254 10.94 -2.11 3.57
N HIS A 255 9.96 -1.46 2.92
CA HIS A 255 8.64 -2.07 2.72
C HIS A 255 8.71 -3.19 1.70
N VAL A 256 8.12 -4.34 2.03
CA VAL A 256 8.08 -5.54 1.17
C VAL A 256 6.64 -5.85 0.82
N ILE A 257 6.31 -5.71 -0.46
CA ILE A 257 4.95 -5.77 -0.97
C ILE A 257 4.85 -6.92 -1.97
N THR A 258 3.88 -7.80 -1.75
CA THR A 258 3.54 -8.87 -2.70
C THR A 258 2.21 -8.55 -3.36
N LEU A 259 2.20 -8.46 -4.70
CA LEU A 259 0.98 -8.43 -5.50
C LEU A 259 0.71 -9.85 -5.96
N GLU A 260 -0.32 -10.49 -5.39
CA GLU A 260 -0.67 -11.88 -5.70
C GLU A 260 -1.28 -12.01 -7.11
N ALA A 261 -1.46 -13.24 -7.57
CA ALA A 261 -1.94 -13.52 -8.93
C ALA A 261 -3.32 -12.95 -9.28
N THR A 262 -4.14 -12.64 -8.27
CA THR A 262 -5.48 -12.06 -8.43
C THR A 262 -5.51 -10.55 -8.15
N ALA A 263 -4.38 -9.97 -7.76
CA ALA A 263 -4.28 -8.54 -7.48
C ALA A 263 -4.71 -7.71 -8.69
N SER A 264 -5.50 -6.67 -8.45
CA SER A 264 -5.86 -5.67 -9.45
C SER A 264 -5.69 -4.29 -8.83
N ILE A 265 -4.88 -3.44 -9.46
CA ILE A 265 -4.68 -2.07 -9.02
C ILE A 265 -5.09 -1.14 -10.15
N LYS A 266 -5.99 -0.21 -9.85
CA LYS A 266 -6.44 0.83 -10.79
C LYS A 266 -6.18 2.19 -10.19
N GLN A 267 -5.27 2.93 -10.80
CA GLN A 267 -5.02 4.32 -10.45
C GLN A 267 -5.40 5.22 -11.63
N SER A 268 -6.26 6.20 -11.38
CA SER A 268 -6.74 7.15 -12.42
C SER A 268 -5.87 8.39 -12.48
N TYR A 269 -5.69 8.97 -13.67
CA TYR A 269 -4.84 10.15 -13.86
C TYR A 269 -5.16 11.31 -12.94
N VAL A 270 -4.09 11.90 -12.42
CA VAL A 270 -4.16 13.14 -11.65
C VAL A 270 -3.13 14.11 -12.18
N ALA A 271 -3.59 15.23 -12.75
CA ALA A 271 -2.76 16.29 -13.33
C ALA A 271 -1.88 17.05 -12.31
N SER A 272 -1.91 16.68 -11.02
CA SER A 272 -1.26 17.40 -9.92
C SER A 272 0.08 16.77 -9.48
N GLN A 273 0.54 17.14 -8.28
CA GLN A 273 1.68 16.54 -7.57
C GLN A 273 1.42 15.07 -7.17
N ASN A 274 0.26 14.48 -7.47
CA ASN A 274 -0.09 13.13 -7.03
C ASN A 274 0.29 12.07 -8.08
N GLN A 275 1.58 11.80 -8.23
CA GLN A 275 2.10 10.78 -9.15
C GLN A 275 2.16 9.39 -8.50
N VAL A 276 2.47 8.36 -9.29
CA VAL A 276 2.69 7.00 -8.78
C VAL A 276 4.18 6.79 -8.52
N ARG A 277 4.51 6.25 -7.35
CA ARG A 277 5.89 5.97 -6.97
C ARG A 277 6.04 4.58 -6.38
N LEU A 278 7.16 3.95 -6.71
CA LEU A 278 7.61 2.71 -6.12
C LEU A 278 8.81 3.05 -5.25
N ARG A 279 8.64 2.94 -3.93
CA ARG A 279 9.69 3.21 -2.94
C ARG A 279 10.15 1.97 -2.19
N GLY A 280 9.29 0.96 -2.05
CA GLY A 280 9.61 -0.31 -1.43
C GLY A 280 10.20 -1.33 -2.39
N GLN A 281 10.11 -2.60 -2.00
CA GLN A 281 10.44 -3.78 -2.77
C GLN A 281 9.11 -4.45 -3.17
N VAL A 282 8.79 -4.47 -4.46
CA VAL A 282 7.52 -5.02 -4.97
C VAL A 282 7.80 -6.31 -5.72
N THR A 283 7.15 -7.40 -5.32
CA THR A 283 7.10 -8.65 -6.10
C THR A 283 5.71 -8.83 -6.68
N SER A 284 5.59 -8.92 -8.00
CA SER A 284 4.32 -9.03 -8.69
C SER A 284 4.13 -10.37 -9.38
N TYR A 285 3.05 -11.06 -9.00
CA TYR A 285 2.48 -12.22 -9.69
C TYR A 285 1.19 -11.86 -10.45
N ALA A 286 0.78 -10.58 -10.42
CA ALA A 286 -0.46 -10.10 -11.01
C ALA A 286 -0.53 -10.41 -12.51
N ARG A 287 -1.72 -10.75 -13.01
CA ARG A 287 -1.88 -11.11 -14.43
C ARG A 287 -1.67 -9.90 -15.34
N GLU A 288 -1.50 -10.19 -16.63
CA GLU A 288 -1.38 -9.21 -17.69
C GLU A 288 -2.42 -8.08 -17.55
N GLY A 289 -1.93 -6.84 -17.56
CA GLY A 289 -2.75 -5.63 -17.52
C GLY A 289 -3.47 -5.33 -16.20
N MET A 290 -3.25 -6.12 -15.14
CA MET A 290 -4.01 -5.95 -13.89
C MET A 290 -3.53 -4.79 -13.02
N ILE A 291 -2.31 -4.28 -13.25
CA ILE A 291 -1.78 -3.10 -12.57
C ILE A 291 -1.83 -1.92 -13.54
N ALA A 292 -2.98 -1.27 -13.59
CA ALA A 292 -3.26 -0.15 -14.50
C ALA A 292 -3.06 1.19 -13.78
N LEU A 293 -2.00 1.89 -14.15
CA LEU A 293 -1.56 3.16 -13.57
C LEU A 293 -1.66 4.25 -14.63
N ASP A 294 -2.78 4.97 -14.64
CA ASP A 294 -3.00 6.10 -15.56
C ASP A 294 -2.24 7.35 -15.10
N SER A 295 -1.00 7.18 -14.66
CA SER A 295 -0.03 8.22 -14.30
C SER A 295 1.39 7.71 -14.60
N VAL A 296 2.39 8.57 -14.44
CA VAL A 296 3.79 8.16 -14.51
C VAL A 296 4.14 7.29 -13.30
N LEU A 297 4.81 6.16 -13.55
CA LEU A 297 5.39 5.30 -12.52
C LEU A 297 6.88 5.64 -12.32
N TYR A 298 7.19 6.21 -11.17
CA TYR A 298 8.56 6.52 -10.75
C TYR A 298 9.14 5.40 -9.86
N LEU A 299 10.22 4.78 -10.30
CA LEU A 299 11.03 3.85 -9.51
C LEU A 299 12.04 4.67 -8.69
N CYS A 300 11.72 4.87 -7.41
CA CYS A 300 12.52 5.69 -6.51
C CYS A 300 13.84 5.01 -6.10
N ASN A 301 14.71 5.81 -5.48
CA ASN A 301 16.01 5.32 -5.06
C ASN A 301 15.89 4.17 -4.05
N SER A 302 16.70 3.13 -4.23
CA SER A 302 16.74 1.89 -3.46
C SER A 302 15.47 1.03 -3.55
N SER A 303 14.63 1.27 -4.56
CA SER A 303 13.42 0.47 -4.79
C SER A 303 13.69 -0.72 -5.70
N SER A 304 12.85 -1.76 -5.62
CA SER A 304 12.88 -2.88 -6.58
C SER A 304 11.50 -3.29 -7.07
N LEU A 305 11.47 -3.74 -8.31
CA LEU A 305 10.30 -4.34 -8.95
C LEU A 305 10.66 -5.71 -9.53
N THR A 306 10.15 -6.76 -8.91
CA THR A 306 10.26 -8.14 -9.41
C THR A 306 9.00 -8.54 -10.16
N LEU A 307 9.13 -8.92 -11.43
CA LEU A 307 8.03 -9.26 -12.33
C LEU A 307 8.00 -10.78 -12.57
N ASN A 308 7.25 -11.52 -11.74
CA ASN A 308 7.10 -12.97 -11.84
C ASN A 308 5.98 -13.41 -12.80
N SER A 309 5.46 -12.47 -13.58
CA SER A 309 4.39 -12.63 -14.54
C SER A 309 4.64 -11.67 -15.70
N SER A 310 4.15 -12.00 -16.90
CA SER A 310 4.35 -11.20 -18.09
C SER A 310 3.31 -10.09 -18.20
N GLY A 311 3.76 -8.86 -18.47
CA GLY A 311 2.89 -7.76 -18.90
C GLY A 311 1.93 -7.23 -17.84
N ALA A 312 2.24 -7.38 -16.56
CA ALA A 312 1.34 -7.05 -15.46
C ALA A 312 1.04 -5.54 -15.35
N PHE A 313 2.00 -4.68 -15.71
CA PHE A 313 1.93 -3.24 -15.50
C PHE A 313 1.56 -2.50 -16.78
N LEU A 314 0.54 -1.64 -16.70
CA LEU A 314 0.22 -0.64 -17.69
C LEU A 314 0.48 0.72 -17.07
N THR A 315 1.40 1.49 -17.64
CA THR A 315 1.71 2.85 -17.17
C THR A 315 1.54 3.84 -18.30
N ARG A 316 1.54 5.13 -17.98
CA ARG A 316 1.56 6.15 -19.04
C ARG A 316 2.88 6.15 -19.78
N ASN A 317 2.76 6.26 -21.10
CA ASN A 317 3.84 6.66 -22.00
C ASN A 317 3.32 7.84 -22.82
N GLY A 318 3.83 9.05 -22.55
CA GLY A 318 3.21 10.29 -23.01
C GLY A 318 1.91 10.62 -22.28
N ASP A 319 0.86 10.97 -23.03
CA ASP A 319 -0.37 11.57 -22.48
C ASP A 319 -1.48 10.57 -22.10
N SER A 320 -1.31 9.27 -22.40
CA SER A 320 -2.33 8.24 -22.16
C SER A 320 -1.75 6.99 -21.51
N LEU A 321 -2.61 6.24 -20.81
CA LEU A 321 -2.32 4.89 -20.35
C LEU A 321 -2.01 3.98 -21.56
N ALA A 322 -0.89 3.26 -21.51
CA ALA A 322 -0.50 2.32 -22.55
C ALA A 322 -1.46 1.12 -22.66
N ALA A 323 -1.59 0.54 -23.86
CA ALA A 323 -2.45 -0.62 -24.07
C ALA A 323 -1.79 -1.94 -23.65
N SER A 324 -0.46 -1.96 -23.51
CA SER A 324 0.34 -3.10 -23.05
C SER A 324 1.56 -2.63 -22.25
N GLN A 325 2.23 -3.55 -21.54
CA GLN A 325 3.47 -3.22 -20.85
C GLN A 325 4.62 -2.88 -21.81
N GLY A 326 4.67 -3.53 -22.98
CA GLY A 326 5.62 -3.20 -24.06
C GLY A 326 5.41 -1.83 -24.68
N GLU A 327 4.33 -1.12 -24.35
CA GLU A 327 4.08 0.28 -24.70
C GLU A 327 4.20 1.23 -23.50
N SER A 328 4.36 0.68 -22.29
CA SER A 328 4.42 1.42 -21.02
C SER A 328 5.80 2.03 -20.78
N ALA A 329 5.84 3.16 -20.07
CA ALA A 329 7.08 3.83 -19.68
C ALA A 329 7.37 3.69 -18.17
N PHE A 330 8.62 3.37 -17.84
CA PHE A 330 9.09 3.20 -16.47
C PHE A 330 10.18 4.24 -16.20
N TYR A 331 9.99 5.06 -15.16
CA TYR A 331 10.86 6.19 -14.90
C TYR A 331 11.83 5.84 -13.77
N ILE A 332 13.11 5.67 -14.10
CA ILE A 332 14.21 5.48 -13.16
C ILE A 332 14.62 6.87 -12.64
N VAL A 333 13.72 7.45 -11.85
CA VAL A 333 13.81 8.81 -11.32
C VAL A 333 13.28 8.79 -9.90
N ASN A 334 14.06 9.37 -8.98
CA ASN A 334 13.62 9.45 -7.61
C ASN A 334 12.62 10.60 -7.49
N TYR A 335 11.38 10.25 -7.15
CA TYR A 335 10.28 11.18 -7.01
C TYR A 335 9.95 11.48 -5.54
N ALA A 336 9.78 12.76 -5.25
CA ALA A 336 9.19 13.25 -4.02
C ALA A 336 8.33 14.48 -4.31
N SER A 337 7.42 14.77 -3.38
CA SER A 337 6.50 15.88 -3.48
C SER A 337 6.12 16.38 -2.11
N SER A 338 5.97 17.70 -1.97
CA SER A 338 5.42 18.33 -0.78
C SER A 338 4.63 19.59 -1.14
N THR A 339 3.74 20.00 -0.23
CA THR A 339 2.93 21.22 -0.40
C THR A 339 3.78 22.48 -0.54
N SER A 340 4.95 22.50 0.11
CA SER A 340 5.86 23.65 0.09
C SER A 340 6.80 23.68 -1.12
N ASN A 341 7.28 22.51 -1.56
CA ASN A 341 8.37 22.41 -2.53
C ASN A 341 7.90 21.90 -3.91
N GLY A 342 6.64 21.50 -4.03
CA GLY A 342 6.09 20.92 -5.24
C GLY A 342 6.76 19.59 -5.60
N LYS A 343 6.91 19.33 -6.91
CA LYS A 343 7.56 18.12 -7.43
C LYS A 343 9.07 18.24 -7.32
N MET A 344 9.71 17.22 -6.77
CA MET A 344 11.16 17.11 -6.64
C MET A 344 11.62 15.83 -7.34
N PHE A 345 12.68 15.96 -8.15
CA PHE A 345 13.27 14.89 -8.92
C PHE A 345 14.76 14.80 -8.61
N SER A 346 15.29 13.58 -8.50
CA SER A 346 16.72 13.33 -8.36
C SER A 346 17.09 12.00 -8.98
N ALA A 347 18.40 11.71 -9.03
CA ALA A 347 18.91 10.40 -9.41
C ALA A 347 18.27 9.28 -8.57
N SER A 348 18.05 8.14 -9.22
CA SER A 348 17.55 6.91 -8.62
C SER A 348 18.51 5.76 -8.91
N ASN A 349 18.83 4.97 -7.89
CA ASN A 349 19.38 3.64 -8.05
C ASN A 349 18.26 2.63 -7.78
N ALA A 350 17.67 2.06 -8.83
CA ALA A 350 16.53 1.16 -8.74
C ALA A 350 16.84 -0.21 -9.36
N THR A 351 16.07 -1.22 -8.99
CA THR A 351 16.20 -2.58 -9.53
C THR A 351 14.92 -3.03 -10.23
N ILE A 352 15.05 -3.63 -11.40
CA ILE A 352 13.99 -4.42 -12.03
C ILE A 352 14.51 -5.84 -12.21
N SER A 353 13.79 -6.81 -11.67
CA SER A 353 14.14 -8.23 -11.77
C SER A 353 13.04 -8.99 -12.52
N LEU A 354 13.43 -9.81 -13.48
CA LEU A 354 12.51 -10.61 -14.28
C LEU A 354 12.41 -12.02 -13.71
N GLY A 355 11.18 -12.46 -13.43
CA GLY A 355 10.82 -13.87 -13.20
C GLY A 355 9.92 -14.45 -14.30
N ALA A 356 9.64 -13.65 -15.33
CA ALA A 356 8.94 -14.00 -16.56
C ALA A 356 9.37 -13.04 -17.68
N ASP A 357 9.09 -13.39 -18.93
CA ASP A 357 9.36 -12.53 -20.09
C ASP A 357 8.54 -11.23 -19.96
N ASN A 358 9.21 -10.09 -20.08
CA ASN A 358 8.59 -8.78 -19.89
C ASN A 358 9.21 -7.73 -20.81
N ASP A 359 8.34 -7.07 -21.57
CA ASP A 359 8.72 -5.98 -22.46
C ASP A 359 8.45 -4.62 -21.80
N PHE A 360 9.19 -3.61 -22.27
CA PHE A 360 9.11 -2.23 -21.82
C PHE A 360 9.06 -1.30 -23.02
N GLY A 361 8.10 -0.38 -23.04
CA GLY A 361 8.03 0.63 -24.11
C GLY A 361 9.19 1.62 -24.02
N SER A 362 9.36 2.22 -22.85
CA SER A 362 10.47 3.14 -22.59
C SER A 362 11.00 3.01 -21.16
N LEU A 363 12.32 3.10 -21.02
CA LEU A 363 12.99 3.32 -19.75
C LEU A 363 13.51 4.76 -19.71
N VAL A 364 12.99 5.57 -18.79
CA VAL A 364 13.26 7.01 -18.71
C VAL A 364 14.18 7.32 -17.54
N PHE A 365 15.33 7.96 -17.80
CA PHE A 365 16.36 8.19 -16.79
C PHE A 365 16.51 9.67 -16.39
N TYR A 366 16.71 9.90 -15.09
CA TYR A 366 17.23 11.18 -14.59
C TYR A 366 18.76 11.18 -14.64
N ASP A 367 19.38 12.35 -14.64
CA ASP A 367 20.84 12.47 -14.62
C ASP A 367 21.44 11.84 -13.35
N GLY A 368 22.38 10.91 -13.55
CA GLY A 368 23.03 10.11 -12.51
C GLY A 368 22.23 8.89 -12.04
N SER A 369 21.10 8.55 -12.69
CA SER A 369 20.33 7.36 -12.34
C SER A 369 21.01 6.05 -12.80
N ILE A 370 20.81 5.00 -12.02
CA ILE A 370 21.30 3.64 -12.26
C ILE A 370 20.11 2.68 -12.24
N LEU A 371 20.00 1.85 -13.28
CA LEU A 371 19.09 0.71 -13.30
C LEU A 371 19.89 -0.58 -13.13
N ASN A 372 19.60 -1.34 -12.08
CA ASN A 372 20.04 -2.73 -11.96
C ASN A 372 18.97 -3.60 -12.63
N PHE A 373 19.30 -4.21 -13.76
CA PHE A 373 18.37 -5.02 -14.53
C PHE A 373 18.74 -6.50 -14.43
N GLU A 374 18.01 -7.24 -13.59
CA GLU A 374 18.26 -8.66 -13.37
C GLU A 374 17.38 -9.48 -14.31
N THR A 375 17.96 -9.95 -15.40
CA THR A 375 17.20 -10.63 -16.47
C THR A 375 16.83 -12.06 -16.11
N ASN A 376 17.64 -12.72 -15.27
CA ASN A 376 17.47 -14.13 -14.86
C ASN A 376 17.22 -15.09 -16.03
N GLY A 377 17.79 -14.80 -17.21
CA GLY A 377 17.59 -15.57 -18.45
C GLY A 377 16.23 -15.36 -19.15
N HIS A 378 15.36 -14.50 -18.63
CA HIS A 378 14.10 -14.13 -19.27
C HIS A 378 14.30 -13.11 -20.39
N LYS A 379 13.34 -13.09 -21.32
CA LYS A 379 13.37 -12.19 -22.47
C LYS A 379 12.81 -10.82 -22.12
N SER A 380 13.38 -9.80 -22.76
CA SER A 380 12.88 -8.44 -22.69
C SER A 380 13.18 -7.66 -23.95
N VAL A 381 12.15 -7.07 -24.54
CA VAL A 381 12.28 -6.03 -25.56
C VAL A 381 12.07 -4.68 -24.90
N ILE A 382 13.05 -3.79 -25.09
CA ILE A 382 13.02 -2.40 -24.64
C ILE A 382 12.89 -1.52 -25.89
N GLY A 383 11.80 -0.77 -25.99
CA GLY A 383 11.51 0.10 -27.14
C GLY A 383 12.51 1.25 -27.28
N SER A 384 12.63 2.08 -26.24
CA SER A 384 13.56 3.20 -26.20
C SER A 384 14.19 3.40 -24.82
N ILE A 385 15.34 4.10 -24.83
CA ILE A 385 15.90 4.73 -23.63
C ILE A 385 15.71 6.24 -23.78
N ASP A 386 14.95 6.83 -22.88
CA ASP A 386 14.65 8.25 -22.89
C ASP A 386 15.30 8.96 -21.70
N LEU A 387 15.54 10.26 -21.86
CA LEU A 387 16.16 11.09 -20.84
C LEU A 387 15.16 12.12 -20.31
N TYR A 388 15.13 12.28 -18.99
CA TYR A 388 14.29 13.28 -18.33
C TYR A 388 14.73 14.71 -18.64
N ALA A 389 16.01 14.90 -18.96
CA ALA A 389 16.59 16.13 -19.46
C ALA A 389 17.69 15.79 -20.49
N ASP A 390 17.79 16.60 -21.54
CA ASP A 390 18.77 16.39 -22.62
C ASP A 390 20.20 16.29 -22.06
N GLY A 391 20.93 15.25 -22.48
CA GLY A 391 22.31 15.03 -22.09
C GLY A 391 22.51 14.43 -20.69
N ALA A 392 21.45 14.02 -20.00
CA ALA A 392 21.53 13.27 -18.75
C ALA A 392 22.38 11.99 -18.92
N ASN A 393 23.22 11.71 -17.92
CA ASN A 393 24.00 10.49 -17.85
C ASN A 393 23.24 9.43 -17.04
N TYR A 394 23.38 8.17 -17.41
CA TYR A 394 22.75 7.04 -16.72
C TYR A 394 23.62 5.80 -16.88
N GLU A 395 23.36 4.80 -16.03
CA GLU A 395 23.95 3.46 -16.15
C GLU A 395 22.85 2.39 -16.13
N ILE A 396 23.03 1.35 -16.93
CA ILE A 396 22.25 0.11 -16.84
C ILE A 396 23.21 -1.03 -16.51
N ASP A 397 23.05 -1.61 -15.32
CA ASP A 397 23.81 -2.75 -14.81
C ASP A 397 22.99 -4.02 -15.00
N ILE A 398 23.33 -4.84 -16.00
CA ILE A 398 22.60 -6.06 -16.35
C ILE A 398 23.21 -7.27 -15.64
N LYS A 399 22.38 -8.01 -14.88
CA LYS A 399 22.76 -9.25 -14.18
C LYS A 399 22.07 -10.47 -14.80
N ASN A 400 22.72 -11.63 -14.68
CA ASN A 400 22.22 -12.94 -15.11
C ASN A 400 21.79 -12.99 -16.58
N LEU A 401 22.48 -12.23 -17.44
CA LEU A 401 22.20 -12.14 -18.87
C LEU A 401 22.46 -13.47 -19.56
N THR A 402 21.52 -13.89 -20.40
CA THR A 402 21.74 -14.95 -21.39
C THR A 402 21.77 -14.30 -22.77
N ASP A 403 22.63 -14.79 -23.65
CA ASP A 403 22.74 -14.26 -25.01
C ASP A 403 21.38 -14.22 -25.72
N PHE A 404 21.12 -13.13 -26.44
CA PHE A 404 19.91 -12.93 -27.23
C PHE A 404 18.59 -12.99 -26.42
N THR A 405 18.60 -12.58 -25.15
CA THR A 405 17.36 -12.42 -24.36
C THR A 405 16.93 -10.98 -24.19
N VAL A 406 17.85 -10.01 -24.15
CA VAL A 406 17.53 -8.58 -24.04
C VAL A 406 17.78 -7.88 -25.37
N LYS A 407 16.77 -7.14 -25.83
CA LYS A 407 16.79 -6.44 -27.12
C LYS A 407 16.44 -4.96 -26.95
N LEU A 408 17.25 -4.09 -27.52
CA LEU A 408 16.96 -2.67 -27.68
C LEU A 408 16.45 -2.41 -29.09
N MET A 409 15.30 -1.75 -29.23
CA MET A 409 14.74 -1.42 -30.54
C MET A 409 15.34 -0.14 -31.14
N SER A 410 15.83 0.77 -30.30
CA SER A 410 16.57 1.96 -30.71
C SER A 410 17.89 2.12 -29.93
N LEU A 411 18.88 2.77 -30.55
CA LEU A 411 20.12 3.22 -29.90
C LEU A 411 20.09 4.71 -29.56
N ASP A 412 18.94 5.37 -29.70
CA ASP A 412 18.79 6.75 -29.26
C ASP A 412 19.16 6.86 -27.76
N ASN A 413 19.94 7.89 -27.42
CA ASN A 413 20.50 8.11 -26.08
C ASN A 413 21.41 6.98 -25.54
N VAL A 414 21.76 5.97 -26.34
CA VAL A 414 22.80 4.99 -26.00
C VAL A 414 24.13 5.52 -26.50
N LYS A 415 25.10 5.70 -25.58
CA LYS A 415 26.48 6.04 -25.96
C LYS A 415 27.19 4.74 -26.33
N TYR A 416 27.84 4.70 -27.49
CA TYR A 416 28.56 3.52 -27.94
C TYR A 416 29.75 3.90 -28.83
N TYR A 417 30.72 3.02 -28.89
CA TYR A 417 31.86 3.10 -29.79
C TYR A 417 32.03 1.79 -30.56
N THR A 418 32.95 1.79 -31.52
CA THR A 418 33.36 0.59 -32.25
C THR A 418 34.71 0.14 -31.73
N ASP A 419 34.83 -1.12 -31.32
CA ASP A 419 36.10 -1.70 -30.86
C ASP A 419 37.09 -1.95 -32.02
N GLU A 420 38.27 -2.48 -31.70
CA GLU A 420 39.31 -2.78 -32.68
C GLU A 420 38.89 -3.82 -33.73
N GLU A 421 37.90 -4.67 -33.40
CA GLU A 421 37.40 -5.74 -34.26
C GLU A 421 36.15 -5.32 -35.07
N GLY A 422 35.63 -4.11 -34.85
CA GLY A 422 34.50 -3.56 -35.60
C GLY A 422 33.14 -3.76 -34.91
N TYR A 423 33.10 -4.23 -33.67
CA TYR A 423 31.84 -4.46 -32.94
C TYR A 423 31.39 -3.23 -32.16
N LEU A 424 30.07 -3.07 -32.05
CA LEU A 424 29.46 -2.00 -31.28
C LEU A 424 29.49 -2.34 -29.78
N VAL A 425 30.03 -1.43 -28.99
CA VAL A 425 30.16 -1.57 -27.54
C VAL A 425 29.50 -0.38 -26.86
N ALA A 426 28.54 -0.64 -25.96
CA ALA A 426 27.86 0.39 -25.20
C ALA A 426 28.78 0.95 -24.10
N GLU A 427 28.75 2.27 -23.88
CA GLU A 427 29.54 2.94 -22.83
C GLU A 427 28.78 3.07 -21.50
N ASN A 428 27.46 2.96 -21.55
CA ASN A 428 26.54 3.21 -20.44
C ASN A 428 25.69 1.98 -20.06
N ILE A 429 25.96 0.84 -20.69
CA ILE A 429 25.31 -0.43 -20.40
C ILE A 429 26.41 -1.43 -20.07
N TYR A 430 26.31 -2.02 -18.89
CA TYR A 430 27.26 -2.98 -18.37
C TYR A 430 26.60 -4.34 -18.18
N VAL A 431 27.37 -5.39 -18.42
CA VAL A 431 27.02 -6.76 -18.01
C VAL A 431 27.89 -7.12 -16.83
N LEU A 432 27.25 -7.53 -15.73
CA LEU A 432 27.92 -7.95 -14.51
C LEU A 432 28.08 -9.48 -14.54
N ASP A 433 29.30 -9.94 -14.32
CA ASP A 433 29.60 -11.37 -14.17
C ASP A 433 29.26 -11.88 -12.75
N SER A 434 29.58 -13.15 -12.47
CA SER A 434 29.30 -13.78 -11.18
C SER A 434 30.03 -13.13 -9.99
N ASP A 435 31.11 -12.39 -10.23
CA ASP A 435 31.91 -11.71 -9.21
C ASP A 435 31.54 -10.20 -9.13
N GLU A 436 30.42 -9.80 -9.75
CA GLU A 436 29.96 -8.41 -9.90
C GLU A 436 30.95 -7.49 -10.63
N PHE A 437 31.85 -8.05 -11.44
CA PHE A 437 32.75 -7.26 -12.27
C PHE A 437 31.98 -6.68 -13.47
N LYS A 438 32.07 -5.36 -13.64
CA LYS A 438 31.41 -4.64 -14.75
C LYS A 438 32.20 -4.78 -16.05
N THR A 439 31.56 -5.33 -17.07
CA THR A 439 32.05 -5.34 -18.46
C THR A 439 31.13 -4.54 -19.35
N PHE A 440 31.66 -3.85 -20.38
CA PHE A 440 30.81 -3.16 -21.34
C PHE A 440 29.99 -4.15 -22.16
N ALA A 441 28.74 -3.82 -22.44
CA ALA A 441 27.87 -4.68 -23.23
C ALA A 441 28.13 -4.56 -24.74
N TYR A 442 28.10 -5.68 -25.44
CA TYR A 442 28.14 -5.72 -26.90
C TYR A 442 26.73 -5.58 -27.49
N LEU A 443 26.61 -4.78 -28.55
CA LEU A 443 25.35 -4.50 -29.24
C LEU A 443 25.35 -5.19 -30.61
N ILE A 444 24.57 -6.26 -30.75
CA ILE A 444 24.54 -7.09 -31.96
C ILE A 444 23.28 -6.79 -32.76
N GLN A 445 23.43 -6.23 -33.96
CA GLN A 445 22.30 -5.87 -34.80
C GLN A 445 21.50 -7.11 -35.24
N ASP A 446 20.19 -7.09 -35.00
CA ASP A 446 19.25 -8.07 -35.56
C ASP A 446 18.79 -7.61 -36.95
N THR A 447 19.50 -8.07 -37.97
CA THR A 447 19.22 -7.72 -39.37
C THR A 447 17.89 -8.26 -39.89
N ALA A 448 17.28 -9.24 -39.22
CA ALA A 448 16.02 -9.85 -39.64
C ALA A 448 14.80 -9.13 -39.07
N ASN A 449 14.85 -8.75 -37.78
CA ASN A 449 13.70 -8.18 -37.07
C ASN A 449 13.93 -6.74 -36.57
N GLY A 450 15.05 -6.10 -36.94
CA GLY A 450 15.45 -4.77 -36.47
C GLY A 450 15.92 -4.75 -35.02
N GLY A 451 16.52 -3.64 -34.56
CA GLY A 451 17.04 -3.51 -33.19
C GLY A 451 18.38 -4.21 -32.96
N TYR A 452 18.80 -4.27 -31.68
CA TYR A 452 20.11 -4.70 -31.23
C TYR A 452 20.00 -5.59 -29.99
N TRP A 453 20.58 -6.79 -30.05
CA TRP A 453 20.71 -7.67 -28.90
C TRP A 453 21.83 -7.19 -27.99
N ILE A 454 21.60 -7.26 -26.69
CA ILE A 454 22.62 -6.99 -25.68
C ILE A 454 23.25 -8.32 -25.26
N ASN A 455 24.56 -8.45 -25.44
CA ASN A 455 25.31 -9.65 -25.06
C ASN A 455 26.56 -9.29 -24.24
N ALA A 456 27.02 -10.25 -23.42
CA ALA A 456 28.26 -10.12 -22.64
C ALA A 456 29.52 -10.22 -23.51
N ALA A 457 29.42 -10.93 -24.63
CA ALA A 457 30.48 -11.11 -25.61
C ALA A 457 29.87 -11.26 -27.00
N VAL A 458 30.67 -11.06 -28.04
CA VAL A 458 30.26 -11.38 -29.42
C VAL A 458 30.27 -12.89 -29.60
N PRO A 459 29.15 -13.53 -29.94
CA PRO A 459 29.10 -14.98 -30.10
C PRO A 459 29.92 -15.40 -31.33
N GLU A 460 30.94 -16.24 -31.13
CA GLU A 460 31.86 -16.63 -32.20
C GLU A 460 31.14 -17.49 -33.26
N PRO A 461 31.13 -17.08 -34.56
CA PRO A 461 30.47 -17.82 -35.62
C PRO A 461 30.98 -19.27 -35.77
N CYS A 462 32.25 -19.52 -35.43
CA CYS A 462 32.89 -20.83 -35.55
C CYS A 462 32.32 -21.86 -34.56
N ALA A 463 31.89 -21.45 -33.36
CA ALA A 463 31.32 -22.35 -32.36
C ALA A 463 29.96 -22.90 -32.82
N TYR A 464 29.09 -22.02 -33.36
CA TYR A 464 27.81 -22.43 -33.93
C TYR A 464 27.98 -23.24 -35.21
N ALA A 465 28.92 -22.85 -36.08
CA ALA A 465 29.24 -23.62 -37.28
C ALA A 465 29.81 -25.01 -36.94
N ALA A 466 30.60 -25.15 -35.88
CA ALA A 466 31.13 -26.43 -35.42
C ALA A 466 30.02 -27.33 -34.85
N LEU A 467 29.07 -26.78 -34.08
CA LEU A 467 27.89 -27.50 -33.60
C LEU A 467 26.99 -27.98 -34.75
N LEU A 468 26.69 -27.10 -35.71
CA LEU A 468 25.94 -27.44 -36.92
C LEU A 468 26.68 -28.47 -37.77
N GLY A 469 28.01 -28.33 -37.92
CA GLY A 469 28.87 -29.30 -38.59
C GLY A 469 28.86 -30.67 -37.91
N ALA A 470 28.93 -30.71 -36.58
CA ALA A 470 28.85 -31.95 -35.81
C ALA A 470 27.48 -32.64 -35.94
N MET A 471 26.38 -31.86 -35.91
CA MET A 471 25.04 -32.38 -36.16
C MET A 471 24.86 -32.92 -37.58
N ALA A 472 25.40 -32.22 -38.59
CA ALA A 472 25.38 -32.68 -39.98
C ALA A 472 26.16 -33.99 -40.17
N LEU A 473 27.32 -34.13 -39.53
CA LEU A 473 28.10 -35.37 -39.52
C LEU A 473 27.36 -36.52 -38.82
N GLY A 474 26.69 -36.23 -37.69
CA GLY A 474 25.84 -37.19 -36.99
C GLY A 474 24.67 -37.68 -37.84
N PHE A 475 23.98 -36.77 -38.52
CA PHE A 475 22.89 -37.11 -39.45
C PHE A 475 23.38 -37.93 -40.65
N ALA A 476 24.54 -37.58 -41.22
CA ALA A 476 25.15 -38.34 -42.30
C ALA A 476 25.53 -39.77 -41.88
N ALA A 477 26.09 -39.94 -40.67
CA ALA A 477 26.42 -41.25 -40.11
C ALA A 477 25.17 -42.10 -39.83
N TRP A 478 24.10 -41.51 -39.31
CA TRP A 478 22.83 -42.18 -39.10
C TRP A 478 22.17 -42.62 -40.41
N ARG A 479 22.15 -41.74 -41.43
CA ARG A 479 21.63 -42.08 -42.76
C ARG A 479 22.42 -43.23 -43.40
N ARG A 480 23.75 -43.24 -43.24
CA ARG A 480 24.62 -44.30 -43.77
C ARG A 480 24.36 -45.67 -43.12
N ARG A 481 23.91 -45.71 -41.86
CA ARG A 481 23.52 -46.95 -41.16
C ARG A 481 22.13 -47.48 -41.52
N ARG A 482 21.26 -46.66 -42.12
CA ARG A 482 19.91 -47.07 -42.58
C ARG A 482 19.87 -47.56 -44.04
N VAL A 483 20.93 -47.33 -44.81
CA VAL A 483 21.06 -47.76 -46.21
C VAL A 483 21.98 -48.99 -46.33
N ALA A 484 22.34 -49.62 -45.20
CA ALA A 484 23.08 -50.87 -45.12
C ALA A 484 22.15 -52.02 -44.73
#